data_AF-A0A401IID1-F1
#
_entry.id   AF-A0A401IID1-F1
#
_cell.length_a   1.000
_cell.length_b   1.000
_cell.length_c   1.000
_cell.angle_alpha   90.00
_cell.angle_beta   90.00
_cell.angle_gamma   90.00
#
_symmetry.space_group_name_H-M   'P 1'
#
loop_
_entity.id
_entity.type
_entity.pdbx_description
1 polymer ?
#
loop_
_entity_poly.entity_id
_entity_poly.type
_entity_poly.pdbx_seq_one_letter_code
_entity_poly.pdbx_strand_id
1 'polypeptide(L)'
;MRNLINNKFPIGQTLTGVTVIEDKDFGGNELCLEQVKLLFLEQTIILLPISDTDEIKIIKENKVDKYITNSPSWCESFINKKLMTVWVCDNDQGYQDQVIFAFGYLRPSLAFVSEGSVIKVFNYEPIYRVLSDTKLQYNQVLIS
;
A
#
# COMPACT_ATOMS: atom_id res chain seq x y z
N MET A 1 13.79 9.54 24.74
CA MET A 1 12.72 10.31 24.08
C MET A 1 12.75 9.95 22.61
N ARG A 2 11.73 9.25 22.08
CA ARG A 2 11.60 9.06 20.63
C ARG A 2 11.35 10.43 20.02
N ASN A 3 12.19 10.87 19.10
CA ASN A 3 11.87 12.01 18.24
C ASN A 3 10.52 11.70 17.61
N LEU A 4 9.51 12.52 17.89
CA LEU A 4 8.25 12.51 17.15
C LEU A 4 8.60 12.91 15.72
N ILE A 5 9.00 11.92 14.91
CA ILE A 5 9.15 12.09 13.48
C ILE A 5 7.80 12.62 13.02
N ASN A 6 7.80 13.86 12.54
CA ASN A 6 6.61 14.53 12.06
C ASN A 6 6.17 13.79 10.79
N ASN A 7 5.41 12.71 10.97
CA ASN A 7 4.88 11.84 9.93
C ASN A 7 3.67 12.51 9.28
N LYS A 8 3.87 13.75 8.83
CA LYS A 8 2.93 14.45 7.97
C LYS A 8 3.03 13.82 6.58
N PHE A 9 2.32 12.72 6.43
CA PHE A 9 1.91 12.22 5.13
C PHE A 9 0.97 13.23 4.48
N PRO A 10 0.88 13.28 3.14
CA PRO A 10 0.03 14.19 2.40
C PRO A 10 -1.45 13.74 2.45
N ILE A 11 -2.00 13.61 3.66
CA ILE A 11 -3.40 13.24 3.88
C ILE A 11 -4.30 14.26 3.17
N GLY A 12 -5.28 13.75 2.43
CA GLY A 12 -6.20 14.52 1.61
C GLY A 12 -5.70 14.81 0.19
N GLN A 13 -4.42 14.61 -0.11
CA GLN A 13 -3.88 14.77 -1.46
C GLN A 13 -4.17 13.54 -2.33
N THR A 14 -4.28 13.78 -3.63
CA THR A 14 -4.53 12.75 -4.63
C THR A 14 -3.23 12.07 -5.04
N LEU A 15 -3.21 10.74 -5.05
CA LEU A 15 -2.12 9.95 -5.61
C LEU A 15 -2.12 10.11 -7.14
N THR A 16 -1.03 10.64 -7.69
CA THR A 16 -0.90 10.92 -9.13
C THR A 16 -0.06 9.88 -9.86
N GLY A 17 0.73 9.09 -9.14
CA GLY A 17 1.53 8.02 -9.69
C GLY A 17 2.27 7.22 -8.63
N VAL A 18 2.74 6.05 -9.02
CA VAL A 18 3.69 5.25 -8.24
C VAL A 18 4.86 4.88 -9.15
N THR A 19 6.07 4.98 -8.64
CA THR A 19 7.26 4.43 -9.33
C THR A 19 8.00 3.51 -8.38
N VAL A 20 8.68 2.52 -8.95
CA VAL A 20 9.40 1.52 -8.18
C VAL A 20 10.77 1.27 -8.79
N ILE A 21 11.69 0.77 -7.97
CA ILE A 21 12.91 0.10 -8.40
C ILE A 21 12.80 -1.33 -7.90
N GLU A 22 12.77 -2.29 -8.83
CA GLU A 22 12.74 -3.72 -8.51
C GLU A 22 14.15 -4.22 -8.21
N ASP A 23 14.27 -5.10 -7.23
CA ASP A 23 15.49 -5.87 -6.97
C ASP A 23 15.67 -6.90 -8.09
N LYS A 24 16.72 -6.72 -8.89
CA LYS A 24 17.01 -7.57 -10.06
C LYS A 24 17.76 -8.84 -9.70
N ASP A 25 18.34 -8.89 -8.52
CA ASP A 25 19.14 -10.04 -8.06
C ASP A 25 18.24 -11.07 -7.35
N PHE A 26 17.00 -10.69 -7.02
CA PHE A 26 16.00 -11.61 -6.47
C PHE A 26 15.50 -12.62 -7.54
N GLY A 27 15.89 -13.88 -7.38
CA GLY A 27 15.50 -14.97 -8.30
C GLY A 27 14.15 -15.64 -8.02
N GLY A 28 13.34 -15.13 -7.09
CA GLY A 28 12.04 -15.69 -6.73
C GLY A 28 10.88 -15.15 -7.58
N ASN A 29 9.67 -15.64 -7.31
CA ASN A 29 8.44 -15.20 -8.01
C ASN A 29 7.74 -14.00 -7.34
N GLU A 30 8.23 -13.58 -6.18
CA GLU A 30 7.70 -12.44 -5.44
C GLU A 30 8.26 -11.12 -5.99
N LEU A 31 7.45 -10.07 -5.97
CA LEU A 31 7.91 -8.73 -6.32
C LEU A 31 8.70 -8.13 -5.14
N CYS A 32 10.02 -8.05 -5.30
CA CYS A 32 10.92 -7.44 -4.33
C CYS A 32 11.37 -6.06 -4.84
N LEU A 33 11.22 -5.03 -4.00
CA LEU A 33 11.48 -3.64 -4.38
C LEU A 33 12.60 -3.04 -3.53
N GLU A 34 13.57 -2.41 -4.17
CA GLU A 34 14.60 -1.60 -3.53
C GLU A 34 14.07 -0.20 -3.16
N GLN A 35 13.05 0.26 -3.87
CA GLN A 35 12.46 1.57 -3.63
C GLN A 35 11.02 1.63 -4.12
N VAL A 36 10.16 2.32 -3.36
CA VAL A 36 8.83 2.74 -3.79
C VAL A 36 8.71 4.25 -3.67
N LYS A 37 8.21 4.93 -4.69
CA LYS A 37 7.82 6.35 -4.61
C LYS A 37 6.34 6.50 -4.90
N LEU A 38 5.61 7.06 -3.94
CA LEU A 38 4.22 7.49 -4.09
C LEU A 38 4.20 8.99 -4.36
N LEU A 39 3.66 9.37 -5.51
CA LEU A 39 3.67 10.74 -6.01
C LEU A 39 2.34 11.42 -5.70
N PHE A 40 2.41 12.57 -5.06
CA PHE A 40 1.28 13.48 -4.85
C PHE A 40 1.60 14.83 -5.49
N LEU A 41 0.60 15.69 -5.63
CA LEU A 41 0.77 16.98 -6.32
C LEU A 41 1.86 17.88 -5.72
N GLU A 42 2.01 17.85 -4.39
CA GLU A 42 2.92 18.76 -3.68
C GLU A 42 4.04 18.02 -2.94
N GLN A 43 3.93 16.70 -2.82
CA GLN A 43 4.81 15.89 -2.00
C GLN A 43 5.01 14.51 -2.61
N THR A 44 6.24 14.00 -2.53
CA THR A 44 6.58 12.61 -2.85
C THR A 44 6.93 11.89 -1.56
N ILE A 45 6.34 10.70 -1.37
CA ILE A 45 6.70 9.77 -0.29
C ILE A 45 7.57 8.69 -0.89
N ILE A 46 8.77 8.51 -0.34
CA ILE A 46 9.73 7.50 -0.77
C ILE A 46 9.90 6.50 0.37
N LEU A 47 9.73 5.22 0.06
CA LEU A 47 10.00 4.11 0.95
C LEU A 47 11.27 3.41 0.47
N LEU A 48 12.21 3.21 1.39
CA LEU A 48 13.45 2.49 1.17
C LEU A 48 13.61 1.44 2.27
N PRO A 49 14.00 0.20 1.97
CA PRO A 49 14.46 -0.72 3.00
C PRO A 49 15.77 -0.18 3.59
N ILE A 50 15.98 -0.42 4.88
CA ILE A 50 17.27 -0.22 5.53
C ILE A 50 18.02 -1.54 5.43
N SER A 51 19.24 -1.51 4.89
CA SER A 51 20.03 -2.71 4.68
C SER A 51 20.30 -3.44 5.99
N ASP A 52 20.24 -4.77 5.93
CA ASP A 52 20.51 -5.69 7.05
C ASP A 52 19.56 -5.53 8.26
N THR A 53 18.42 -4.87 8.08
CA THR A 53 17.34 -4.77 9.07
C THR A 53 15.98 -4.99 8.41
N ASP A 54 14.95 -5.25 9.21
CA ASP A 54 13.56 -5.29 8.73
C ASP A 54 12.89 -3.91 8.84
N GLU A 55 13.60 -2.81 8.53
CA GLU A 55 13.09 -1.45 8.73
C GLU A 55 12.88 -0.68 7.40
N ILE A 56 11.76 0.03 7.32
CA ILE A 56 11.43 0.94 6.23
C ILE A 56 11.82 2.36 6.61
N LYS A 57 12.75 2.93 5.86
CA LYS A 57 13.03 4.36 5.87
C LYS A 57 12.01 5.12 5.01
N ILE A 58 11.33 6.07 5.64
CA ILE A 58 10.32 6.92 4.98
C ILE A 58 10.91 8.32 4.73
N ILE A 59 11.14 8.68 3.47
CA ILE A 59 11.62 10.00 3.04
C ILE A 59 10.46 10.78 2.43
N LYS A 60 10.46 12.09 2.65
CA LYS A 60 9.44 13.03 2.15
C LYS A 60 10.13 14.12 1.37
N GLU A 61 9.72 14.34 0.14
CA GLU A 61 10.26 15.40 -0.72
C GLU A 61 9.12 16.34 -1.12
N ASN A 62 9.28 17.63 -0.85
CA ASN A 62 8.33 18.65 -1.33
C ASN A 62 8.71 19.01 -2.75
N LYS A 63 8.22 18.22 -3.70
CA LYS A 63 8.50 18.41 -5.11
C LYS A 63 7.24 18.11 -5.91
N VAL A 64 6.92 19.01 -6.84
CA VAL A 64 5.88 18.79 -7.84
C VAL A 64 6.48 17.88 -8.91
N ASP A 65 6.42 16.57 -8.69
CA ASP A 65 6.71 15.63 -9.78
C ASP A 65 5.52 15.63 -10.74
N LYS A 66 5.82 15.65 -12.05
CA LYS A 66 4.78 15.62 -13.10
C LYS A 66 3.99 14.32 -13.00
N TYR A 67 2.74 14.33 -13.46
CA TYR A 67 1.94 13.13 -13.68
C TYR A 67 2.77 12.07 -14.41
N ILE A 68 2.87 10.88 -13.82
CA ILE A 68 3.56 9.75 -14.44
C ILE A 68 2.51 8.84 -15.05
N THR A 69 2.64 8.57 -16.35
CA THR A 69 1.69 7.73 -17.09
C THR A 69 1.89 6.23 -16.87
N ASN A 70 3.04 5.82 -16.33
CA ASN A 70 3.46 4.42 -16.24
C ASN A 70 3.63 4.02 -14.76
N SER A 71 2.53 3.97 -14.02
CA SER A 71 2.54 3.37 -12.68
C SER A 71 2.42 1.84 -12.78
N PRO A 72 2.94 1.05 -11.82
CA PRO A 72 2.76 -0.39 -11.82
C PRO A 72 1.27 -0.80 -11.85
N SER A 73 0.92 -1.85 -12.59
CA SER A 73 -0.47 -2.26 -12.81
C SER A 73 -1.23 -2.54 -11.50
N TRP A 74 -0.55 -3.08 -10.50
CA TRP A 74 -1.13 -3.38 -9.17
C TRP A 74 -1.57 -2.14 -8.39
N CYS A 75 -1.17 -0.92 -8.78
CA CYS A 75 -1.61 0.31 -8.12
C CYS A 75 -2.63 1.13 -8.92
N GLU A 76 -2.98 0.72 -10.14
CA GLU A 76 -3.84 1.51 -11.05
C GLU A 76 -5.17 1.93 -10.41
N SER A 77 -5.79 1.02 -9.64
CA SER A 77 -7.07 1.28 -8.98
C SER A 77 -7.03 2.39 -7.91
N PHE A 78 -5.83 2.76 -7.45
CA PHE A 78 -5.59 3.79 -6.43
C PHE A 78 -5.15 5.12 -7.02
N ILE A 79 -4.74 5.16 -8.30
CA ILE A 79 -4.41 6.41 -8.98
C ILE A 79 -5.66 7.30 -9.03
N ASN A 80 -5.46 8.61 -8.86
CA ASN A 80 -6.50 9.62 -8.74
C ASN A 80 -7.41 9.48 -7.50
N LYS A 81 -7.05 8.63 -6.53
CA LYS A 81 -7.73 8.55 -5.24
C LYS A 81 -6.97 9.39 -4.20
N LYS A 82 -7.72 10.00 -3.27
CA LYS A 82 -7.15 10.75 -2.15
C LYS A 82 -6.57 9.81 -1.11
N LEU A 83 -5.42 10.15 -0.55
CA LEU A 83 -4.89 9.50 0.64
C LEU A 83 -5.74 9.88 1.85
N MET A 84 -6.39 8.91 2.48
CA MET A 84 -7.31 9.15 3.60
C MET A 84 -6.62 8.96 4.95
N THR A 85 -5.75 7.97 5.07
CA THR A 85 -4.97 7.71 6.28
C THR A 85 -3.74 6.85 5.94
N VAL A 86 -2.75 6.88 6.84
CA VAL A 86 -1.57 6.03 6.80
C VAL A 86 -1.34 5.43 8.18
N TRP A 87 -1.00 4.15 8.24
CA TRP A 87 -0.49 3.50 9.44
C TRP A 87 0.99 3.20 9.22
N VAL A 88 1.81 3.56 10.21
CA VAL A 88 3.22 3.16 10.29
C VAL A 88 3.31 2.29 11.53
N CYS A 89 3.68 1.03 11.33
CA CYS A 89 3.69 0.00 12.36
C CYS A 89 5.13 -0.29 12.77
N ASP A 90 5.32 -0.46 14.08
CA ASP A 90 6.57 -0.95 14.65
C ASP A 90 6.39 -2.45 14.98
N ASN A 91 7.39 -3.29 14.70
CA ASN A 91 7.42 -4.66 15.19
C ASN A 91 7.82 -4.75 16.68
N ASP A 92 7.94 -5.98 17.21
CA ASP A 92 8.30 -6.23 18.60
C ASP A 92 9.73 -5.78 18.97
N GLN A 93 10.60 -5.63 17.97
CA GLN A 93 11.95 -5.06 18.10
C GLN A 93 11.96 -3.53 18.02
N GLY A 94 10.83 -2.91 17.68
CA GLY A 94 10.68 -1.47 17.53
C GLY A 94 11.13 -0.93 16.18
N TYR A 95 11.33 -1.79 15.18
CA TYR A 95 11.62 -1.39 13.81
C TYR A 95 10.34 -1.06 13.05
N GLN A 96 10.37 0.03 12.27
CA GLN A 96 9.27 0.42 11.39
C GLN A 96 9.21 -0.50 10.18
N ASP A 97 8.66 -1.69 10.33
CA ASP A 97 8.71 -2.75 9.31
C ASP A 97 7.53 -2.70 8.34
N GLN A 98 6.45 -1.98 8.67
CA GLN A 98 5.26 -1.93 7.84
C GLN A 98 4.66 -0.52 7.71
N VAL A 99 4.30 -0.15 6.47
CA VAL A 99 3.56 1.08 6.16
C VAL A 99 2.32 0.74 5.34
N ILE A 100 1.15 1.15 5.83
CA ILE A 100 -0.15 0.85 5.22
C ILE A 100 -0.83 2.15 4.78
N PHE A 101 -1.23 2.23 3.52
CA PHE A 101 -1.94 3.38 2.94
C PHE A 101 -3.41 3.04 2.70
N ALA A 102 -4.29 4.00 2.98
CA ALA A 102 -5.72 3.92 2.66
C ALA A 102 -6.08 4.99 1.62
N PHE A 103 -6.51 4.58 0.43
CA PHE A 103 -6.89 5.48 -0.64
C PHE A 103 -8.41 5.49 -0.88
N GLY A 104 -8.99 6.68 -1.01
CA GLY A 104 -10.42 6.92 -1.27
C GLY A 104 -11.35 6.74 -0.07
N TYR A 105 -11.10 5.74 0.78
CA TYR A 105 -11.88 5.43 1.98
C TYR A 105 -10.95 5.11 3.17
N LEU A 106 -11.50 5.03 4.39
CA LEU A 106 -10.75 4.63 5.59
C LEU A 106 -10.63 3.09 5.70
N ARG A 107 -10.07 2.47 4.66
CA ARG A 107 -9.75 1.02 4.62
C ARG A 107 -8.34 0.82 4.06
N PRO A 108 -7.54 -0.12 4.60
CA PRO A 108 -6.26 -0.50 4.01
C PRO A 108 -6.39 -0.77 2.52
N SER A 109 -5.47 -0.22 1.73
CA SER A 109 -5.43 -0.34 0.27
C SER A 109 -4.13 -1.00 -0.17
N LEU A 110 -3.00 -0.42 0.25
CA LEU A 110 -1.66 -0.97 0.00
C LEU A 110 -0.89 -1.08 1.31
N ALA A 111 -0.25 -2.22 1.55
CA ALA A 111 0.81 -2.36 2.55
C ALA A 111 2.16 -2.54 1.87
N PHE A 112 3.16 -1.94 2.50
CA PHE A 112 4.57 -2.14 2.22
C PHE A 112 5.19 -2.73 3.48
N VAL A 113 5.90 -3.84 3.33
CA VAL A 113 6.57 -4.54 4.43
C VAL A 113 8.04 -4.69 4.09
N SER A 114 8.94 -4.35 5.02
CA SER A 114 10.36 -4.67 4.89
C SER A 114 10.58 -6.10 5.34
N GLU A 115 11.28 -6.88 4.53
CA GLU A 115 11.72 -8.23 4.89
C GLU A 115 13.17 -8.38 4.42
N GLY A 116 14.10 -8.37 5.38
CA GLY A 116 15.50 -8.07 5.10
C GLY A 116 15.66 -6.75 4.37
N SER A 117 16.46 -6.74 3.30
CA SER A 117 16.83 -5.53 2.55
C SER A 117 15.87 -5.17 1.40
N VAL A 118 14.64 -5.70 1.37
CA VAL A 118 13.66 -5.44 0.30
C VAL A 118 12.30 -5.02 0.85
N ILE A 119 11.54 -4.29 0.03
CA ILE A 119 10.14 -3.97 0.28
C ILE A 119 9.26 -4.92 -0.51
N LYS A 120 8.36 -5.62 0.19
CA LYS A 120 7.26 -6.39 -0.40
C LYS A 120 5.97 -5.57 -0.40
N VAL A 121 5.13 -5.78 -1.42
CA VAL A 121 3.87 -5.04 -1.62
C VAL A 121 2.67 -5.96 -1.50
N PHE A 122 1.68 -5.55 -0.71
CA PHE A 122 0.41 -6.26 -0.54
C PHE A 122 -0.75 -5.33 -0.89
N ASN A 123 -1.69 -5.84 -1.68
CA ASN A 123 -2.97 -5.18 -1.96
C ASN A 123 -4.05 -5.79 -1.06
N TYR A 124 -4.82 -4.95 -0.37
CA TYR A 124 -5.88 -5.40 0.53
C TYR A 124 -7.26 -5.37 -0.12
N GLU A 125 -7.99 -6.46 0.06
CA GLU A 125 -9.40 -6.55 -0.26
C GLU A 125 -10.23 -6.75 1.01
N PRO A 126 -11.39 -6.08 1.13
CA PRO A 126 -12.31 -6.33 2.23
C PRO A 126 -12.84 -7.77 2.19
N ILE A 127 -12.95 -8.40 3.35
CA ILE A 127 -13.65 -9.67 3.50
C ILE A 127 -15.16 -9.38 3.58
N TYR A 128 -15.93 -9.93 2.66
CA TYR A 128 -17.39 -9.80 2.64
C TYR A 128 -18.05 -10.99 3.32
N ARG A 129 -19.20 -10.75 3.97
CA ARG A 129 -20.03 -11.85 4.48
C ARG A 129 -20.57 -12.66 3.30
N VAL A 130 -20.46 -13.98 3.38
CA VAL A 130 -21.23 -14.86 2.51
C VAL A 130 -22.69 -14.75 2.95
N LEU A 131 -23.55 -14.19 2.09
CA LEU A 131 -24.99 -14.30 2.30
C LEU A 131 -25.33 -15.78 2.09
N SER A 132 -25.72 -16.46 3.17
CA SER A 132 -26.32 -17.79 3.04
C SER A 132 -27.60 -17.62 2.25
N ASP A 133 -27.70 -18.28 1.11
CA ASP A 133 -28.88 -18.19 0.25
C ASP A 133 -30.15 -18.48 1.04
N THR A 134 -30.99 -17.47 1.08
CA THR A 134 -32.38 -17.51 1.49
C THR A 134 -33.08 -18.66 0.75
N LYS A 135 -33.62 -19.62 1.51
CA LYS A 135 -34.71 -20.55 1.17
C LYS A 135 -35.31 -20.38 -0.24
N LEU A 136 -34.91 -21.21 -1.20
CA LEU A 136 -35.72 -21.58 -2.35
C LEU A 136 -36.08 -23.08 -2.26
N GLN A 137 -36.87 -23.42 -1.25
CA GLN A 137 -37.73 -24.59 -1.25
C GLN A 137 -39.18 -24.10 -1.22
N TYR A 138 -39.66 -23.53 -2.32
CA TYR A 138 -41.10 -23.41 -2.57
C TYR A 138 -41.34 -23.56 -4.08
N ASN A 139 -42.11 -24.60 -4.40
CA ASN A 139 -42.83 -24.84 -5.66
C ASN A 139 -42.06 -25.43 -6.86
N GLN A 140 -41.61 -26.69 -6.73
CA GLN A 140 -41.65 -27.65 -7.85
C GLN A 140 -42.01 -29.06 -7.34
N VAL A 141 -43.19 -29.19 -6.71
CA VAL A 141 -43.93 -30.45 -6.68
C VAL A 141 -45.39 -30.10 -6.91
N LEU A 142 -45.73 -29.78 -8.15
CA LEU A 142 -47.09 -29.90 -8.69
C LEU A 142 -46.95 -29.89 -10.22
N ILE A 143 -47.45 -30.96 -10.85
CA ILE A 143 -47.60 -31.21 -12.30
C ILE A 143 -46.27 -31.66 -12.94
N SER A 144 -46.10 -32.88 -13.46
CA SER A 144 -47.01 -33.79 -14.18
C SER A 144 -46.78 -35.25 -13.84
#